data_AF-A0A2P9CJG5-F1
#
_entry.id   AF-A0A2P9CJG5-F1
#
_cell.length_a   1.000
_cell.length_b   1.000
_cell.length_c   1.000
_cell.angle_alpha   90.00
_cell.angle_beta   90.00
_cell.angle_gamma   90.00
#
_symmetry.space_group_name_H-M   'P 1'
#
loop_
_entity.id
_entity.type
_entity.pdbx_description
1 polymer ?
#
loop_
_entity_poly.entity_id
_entity_poly.type
_entity_poly.pdbx_seq_one_letter_code
_entity_poly.pdbx_strand_id
1 'polypeptide(L)'
;MLKNNKDEKNNNISLSSQCNNINYNDLSKQLTLEDIHNVLYNLKERPSHEDLHNIWNHVLGISKEGFQDMIKELAIYIEDYLLTYEYQRYHHFQGRKPISINSKYRTWKKSMYDIGVALSSTDVENTLKFFSLIKDGATIDEMRNFIYSFVDYYSTLKIDLFNKHMNIFTERMNNPKRLII
;
A
#
# COMPACT_ATOMS: atom_id res chain seq x y z
N MET A 1 -32.83 16.59 -47.27
CA MET A 1 -32.31 15.55 -48.19
C MET A 1 -30.79 15.52 -48.08
N LEU A 2 -30.23 14.52 -47.39
CA LEU A 2 -29.09 13.70 -47.82
C LEU A 2 -28.84 12.63 -46.75
N LYS A 3 -28.62 11.41 -47.23
CA LYS A 3 -28.68 10.13 -46.52
C LYS A 3 -27.36 9.77 -45.83
N ASN A 4 -27.53 9.09 -44.69
CA ASN A 4 -26.81 7.93 -44.12
C ASN A 4 -25.45 7.51 -44.69
N ASN A 5 -24.58 7.09 -43.76
CA ASN A 5 -24.02 5.73 -43.57
C ASN A 5 -22.60 5.88 -42.98
N LYS A 6 -22.07 5.03 -42.11
CA LYS A 6 -22.49 3.87 -41.33
C LYS A 6 -21.24 3.51 -40.49
N ASP A 7 -21.44 2.69 -39.47
CA ASP A 7 -20.41 1.82 -38.89
C ASP A 7 -19.37 2.45 -37.95
N GLU A 8 -19.84 2.96 -36.80
CA GLU A 8 -19.08 2.79 -35.55
C GLU A 8 -19.15 1.29 -35.16
N LYS A 9 -18.38 0.47 -35.87
CA LYS A 9 -18.09 -0.90 -35.46
C LYS A 9 -17.15 -0.84 -34.26
N ASN A 10 -17.75 -0.88 -33.08
CA ASN A 10 -17.40 -1.79 -32.00
C ASN A 10 -15.92 -2.23 -31.97
N ASN A 11 -15.04 -1.38 -31.45
CA ASN A 11 -13.73 -1.81 -30.96
C ASN A 11 -13.86 -2.31 -29.50
N ASN A 12 -14.85 -3.17 -29.22
CA ASN A 12 -14.65 -4.16 -28.17
C ASN A 12 -13.70 -5.21 -28.74
N ILE A 13 -12.41 -4.89 -28.71
CA ILE A 13 -11.39 -5.94 -28.63
C ILE A 13 -11.81 -6.74 -27.40
N SER A 14 -12.24 -7.98 -27.62
CA SER A 14 -12.61 -8.86 -26.53
C SER A 14 -11.41 -8.92 -25.58
N LEU A 15 -11.52 -8.36 -24.37
CA LEU A 15 -10.48 -8.42 -23.33
C LEU A 15 -9.96 -9.85 -23.13
N SER A 16 -10.78 -10.86 -23.47
CA SER A 16 -10.41 -12.27 -23.49
C SER A 16 -9.24 -12.63 -24.42
N SER A 17 -8.93 -11.86 -25.47
CA SER A 17 -7.84 -12.19 -26.40
C SER A 17 -6.48 -11.66 -25.97
N GLN A 18 -6.43 -10.69 -25.03
CA GLN A 18 -5.18 -10.09 -24.55
C GLN A 18 -4.66 -10.74 -23.26
N CYS A 19 -5.45 -11.59 -22.60
CA CYS A 19 -5.13 -12.16 -21.28
C CYS A 19 -4.49 -13.57 -21.30
N ASN A 20 -4.28 -14.18 -22.46
CA ASN A 20 -3.93 -15.61 -22.55
C ASN A 20 -2.44 -15.95 -22.33
N ASN A 21 -1.61 -15.06 -21.79
CA ASN A 21 -0.18 -15.34 -21.66
C ASN A 21 0.53 -14.67 -20.47
N ILE A 22 -0.19 -14.39 -19.38
CA ILE A 22 0.44 -13.86 -18.16
C ILE A 22 1.13 -15.01 -17.43
N ASN A 23 2.47 -14.99 -17.40
CA ASN A 23 3.26 -15.96 -16.68
C ASN A 23 3.46 -15.53 -15.23
N TYR A 24 2.52 -15.89 -14.34
CA TYR A 24 2.66 -15.64 -12.90
C TYR A 24 3.78 -16.46 -12.23
N ASN A 25 4.32 -17.48 -12.91
CA ASN A 25 5.48 -18.24 -12.41
C ASN A 25 6.81 -17.52 -12.66
N ASP A 26 6.83 -16.44 -13.47
CA ASP A 26 7.98 -15.55 -13.59
C ASP A 26 8.04 -14.58 -12.40
N LEU A 27 8.74 -14.99 -11.34
CA LEU A 27 8.95 -14.15 -10.15
C LEU A 27 10.03 -13.08 -10.36
N SER A 28 10.69 -13.02 -11.52
CA SER A 28 11.68 -11.97 -11.82
C SER A 28 11.03 -10.63 -12.17
N LYS A 29 9.74 -10.64 -12.50
CA LYS A 29 8.94 -9.47 -12.83
C LYS A 29 7.73 -9.40 -11.94
N GLN A 30 7.40 -8.19 -11.51
CA GLN A 30 6.19 -7.94 -10.74
C GLN A 30 4.99 -7.81 -11.69
N LEU A 31 3.90 -8.52 -11.41
CA LEU A 31 2.64 -8.31 -12.12
C LEU A 31 1.98 -6.99 -11.70
N THR A 32 1.15 -6.43 -12.58
CA THR A 32 0.31 -5.28 -12.23
C THR A 32 -0.99 -5.73 -11.53
N LEU A 33 -1.69 -4.78 -10.90
CA LEU A 33 -3.02 -5.05 -10.32
C LEU A 33 -4.01 -5.58 -11.39
N GLU A 34 -3.98 -5.01 -12.59
CA GLU A 34 -4.82 -5.45 -13.71
C GLU A 34 -4.46 -6.87 -14.17
N ASP A 35 -3.17 -7.21 -14.20
CA ASP A 35 -2.73 -8.57 -14.49
C ASP A 35 -3.26 -9.57 -13.45
N ILE A 36 -3.23 -9.23 -12.16
CA ILE A 36 -3.79 -10.07 -11.10
C ILE A 36 -5.30 -10.23 -11.27
N HIS A 37 -6.04 -9.17 -11.56
CA HIS A 37 -7.48 -9.27 -11.85
C HIS A 37 -7.75 -10.23 -13.01
N ASN A 38 -6.97 -10.12 -14.08
CA ASN A 38 -7.10 -10.99 -15.25
C ASN A 38 -6.74 -12.45 -14.93
N VAL A 39 -5.66 -12.69 -14.19
CA VAL A 39 -5.28 -14.04 -13.75
C VAL A 39 -6.41 -14.65 -12.92
N LEU A 40 -6.88 -13.93 -11.89
CA LEU A 40 -7.92 -14.41 -10.99
C LEU A 40 -9.25 -14.65 -11.69
N TYR A 41 -9.65 -13.78 -12.63
CA TYR A 41 -10.89 -13.93 -13.41
C TYR A 41 -10.87 -15.17 -14.30
N ASN A 42 -9.72 -15.50 -14.88
CA ASN A 42 -9.58 -16.63 -15.80
C ASN A 42 -9.31 -17.98 -15.12
N LEU A 43 -9.20 -18.03 -13.78
CA LEU A 43 -9.11 -19.29 -13.04
C LEU A 43 -10.43 -20.09 -13.16
N LYS A 44 -10.42 -21.09 -14.05
CA LYS A 44 -11.54 -22.03 -14.24
C LYS A 44 -11.45 -23.27 -13.34
N GLU A 45 -10.23 -23.70 -13.08
CA GLU A 45 -9.90 -24.86 -12.25
C GLU A 45 -8.91 -24.43 -11.17
N ARG A 46 -8.84 -25.22 -10.08
CA ARG A 46 -7.98 -24.91 -8.96
C ARG A 46 -6.51 -25.08 -9.41
N PRO A 47 -5.67 -24.02 -9.34
CA PRO A 47 -4.26 -24.14 -9.67
C PRO A 47 -3.52 -25.05 -8.69
N SER A 48 -2.28 -25.40 -9.03
CA SER A 48 -1.42 -26.12 -8.09
C SER A 48 -1.13 -25.26 -6.85
N HIS A 49 -0.67 -25.89 -5.78
CA HIS A 49 -0.28 -25.15 -4.56
C HIS A 49 0.87 -24.18 -4.85
N GLU A 50 1.79 -24.57 -5.73
CA GLU A 50 2.91 -23.74 -6.15
C GLU A 50 2.45 -22.51 -6.94
N ASP A 51 1.55 -22.69 -7.91
CA ASP A 51 0.96 -21.60 -8.68
C ASP A 51 0.22 -20.61 -7.77
N LEU A 52 -0.52 -21.11 -6.77
CA LEU A 52 -1.21 -20.27 -5.78
C LEU A 52 -0.22 -19.46 -4.92
N HIS A 53 0.89 -20.06 -4.50
CA HIS A 53 1.95 -19.33 -3.79
C HIS A 53 2.59 -18.26 -4.67
N ASN A 54 2.80 -18.54 -5.95
CA ASN A 54 3.36 -17.58 -6.91
C ASN A 54 2.41 -16.39 -7.13
N ILE A 55 1.11 -16.65 -7.31
CA ILE A 55 0.08 -15.60 -7.36
C ILE A 55 0.11 -14.75 -6.08
N TRP A 56 0.20 -15.37 -4.91
CA TRP A 56 0.28 -14.64 -3.63
C TRP A 56 1.51 -13.75 -3.52
N ASN A 57 2.67 -14.22 -3.99
CA ASN A 57 3.90 -13.41 -4.00
C ASN A 57 3.71 -12.14 -4.85
N HIS A 58 3.05 -12.25 -6.01
CA HIS A 58 2.72 -11.07 -6.81
C HIS A 58 1.75 -10.13 -6.09
N VAL A 59 0.71 -10.67 -5.46
CA VAL A 59 -0.25 -9.88 -4.66
C VAL A 59 0.45 -9.09 -3.54
N LEU A 60 1.38 -9.73 -2.81
CA LEU A 60 2.18 -9.06 -1.79
C LEU A 60 3.04 -7.94 -2.40
N GLY A 61 3.67 -8.19 -3.55
CA GLY A 61 4.49 -7.21 -4.25
C GLY A 61 3.70 -5.96 -4.65
N ILE A 62 2.56 -6.14 -5.33
CA ILE A 62 1.65 -5.05 -5.74
C ILE A 62 1.16 -4.28 -4.53
N SER A 63 0.76 -4.98 -3.46
CA SER A 63 0.23 -4.33 -2.26
C SER A 63 1.25 -3.39 -1.60
N LYS A 64 2.54 -3.70 -1.74
CA LYS A 64 3.67 -2.88 -1.24
C LYS A 64 4.05 -1.71 -2.15
N GLU A 65 3.55 -1.65 -3.37
CA GLU A 65 3.77 -0.51 -4.25
C GLU A 65 3.25 0.80 -3.61
N GLY A 66 3.91 1.90 -3.94
CA GLY A 66 3.64 3.22 -3.36
C GLY A 66 4.11 3.38 -1.90
N PHE A 67 4.66 2.35 -1.26
CA PHE A 67 5.20 2.48 0.10
C PHE A 67 6.34 3.50 0.17
N GLN A 68 7.29 3.44 -0.77
CA GLN A 68 8.40 4.38 -0.80
C GLN A 68 7.93 5.83 -1.00
N ASP A 69 6.93 6.03 -1.85
CA ASP A 69 6.34 7.35 -2.09
C ASP A 69 5.65 7.89 -0.84
N MET A 70 4.85 7.06 -0.16
CA MET A 70 4.21 7.40 1.11
C MET A 70 5.23 7.80 2.19
N ILE A 71 6.34 7.05 2.31
CA ILE A 71 7.42 7.39 3.24
C ILE A 71 8.10 8.71 2.87
N LYS A 72 8.33 8.94 1.57
CA LYS A 72 8.92 10.17 1.07
C LYS A 72 8.02 11.37 1.33
N GLU A 73 6.71 11.25 1.12
CA GLU A 73 5.74 12.29 1.44
C GLU A 73 5.71 12.63 2.93
N LEU A 74 5.76 11.60 3.80
CA LEU A 74 5.82 11.80 5.24
C LEU A 74 7.12 12.52 5.64
N ALA A 75 8.24 12.18 5.00
CA ALA A 75 9.52 12.85 5.23
C ALA A 75 9.46 14.33 4.82
N ILE A 76 8.94 14.64 3.64
CA ILE A 76 8.79 16.02 3.13
C ILE A 76 7.89 16.83 4.06
N TYR A 77 6.73 16.28 4.46
CA TYR A 77 5.83 16.95 5.39
C TYR A 77 6.54 17.33 6.70
N ILE A 78 7.32 16.38 7.23
CA ILE A 78 8.10 16.61 8.45
C ILE A 78 9.14 17.70 8.21
N GLU A 79 9.92 17.65 7.15
CA GLU A 79 10.94 18.65 6.80
C GLU A 79 10.35 20.06 6.64
N ASP A 80 9.25 20.21 5.89
CA ASP A 80 8.57 21.49 5.70
C ASP A 80 8.06 22.06 7.03
N TYR A 81 7.48 21.20 7.86
CA TYR A 81 7.01 21.60 9.18
C TYR A 81 8.18 22.00 10.09
N LEU A 82 9.32 21.33 9.98
CA LEU A 82 10.54 21.65 10.72
C LEU A 82 11.10 23.02 10.33
N LEU A 83 11.21 23.29 9.03
CA LEU A 83 11.69 24.56 8.49
C LEU A 83 10.79 25.72 8.92
N THR A 84 9.46 25.53 8.84
CA THR A 84 8.48 26.53 9.27
C THR A 84 8.62 26.88 10.75
N TYR A 85 8.77 25.87 11.62
CA TYR A 85 8.87 26.07 13.07
C TYR A 85 10.24 26.60 13.50
N GLU A 86 11.30 26.20 12.81
CA GLU A 86 12.64 26.76 13.01
C GLU A 86 12.67 28.24 12.64
N TYR A 87 12.05 28.63 11.52
CA TYR A 87 11.86 30.02 11.14
C TYR A 87 11.12 30.83 12.22
N GLN A 88 10.01 30.31 12.75
CA GLN A 88 9.24 30.96 13.81
C GLN A 88 10.04 31.12 15.12
N ARG A 89 10.99 30.21 15.40
CA ARG A 89 11.87 30.26 16.58
C ARG A 89 12.80 31.47 16.56
N TYR A 90 13.25 31.90 15.38
CA TYR A 90 14.11 33.07 15.23
C TYR A 90 13.36 34.40 15.32
N HIS A 91 12.04 34.40 15.06
CA HIS A 91 11.30 35.65 14.89
C HIS A 91 10.19 35.91 15.92
N HIS A 92 9.60 34.92 16.63
CA HIS A 92 8.32 35.17 17.35
C HIS A 92 8.02 34.35 18.63
N PHE A 93 8.97 33.72 19.31
CA PHE A 93 8.66 32.93 20.53
C PHE A 93 9.19 33.52 21.84
N GLN A 94 8.51 34.53 22.38
CA GLN A 94 8.61 34.84 23.81
C GLN A 94 7.85 33.77 24.63
N GLY A 95 8.56 32.99 25.45
CA GLY A 95 7.97 32.19 26.53
C GLY A 95 7.66 30.69 26.27
N ARG A 96 7.87 30.14 25.06
CA ARG A 96 7.81 28.68 24.83
C ARG A 96 9.21 28.11 24.62
N LYS A 97 9.60 27.09 25.40
CA LYS A 97 10.85 26.36 25.17
C LYS A 97 10.77 25.63 23.82
N PRO A 98 11.73 25.82 22.92
CA PRO A 98 11.71 25.19 21.60
C PRO A 98 11.89 23.68 21.71
N ILE A 99 11.17 22.92 20.88
CA ILE A 99 11.35 21.48 20.71
C ILE A 99 12.72 21.23 20.08
N SER A 100 13.54 20.39 20.71
CA SER A 100 14.88 20.07 20.20
C SER A 100 14.82 19.33 18.86
N ILE A 101 15.77 19.61 17.96
CA ILE A 101 15.95 18.88 16.69
C ILE A 101 16.05 17.36 16.95
N ASN A 102 16.72 16.96 18.02
CA ASN A 102 16.86 15.55 18.43
C ASN A 102 15.52 14.86 18.73
N SER A 103 14.57 15.54 19.39
CA SER A 103 13.23 14.98 19.65
C SER A 103 12.42 14.77 18.37
N LYS A 104 12.65 15.60 17.34
CA LYS A 104 11.98 15.49 16.04
C LYS A 104 12.49 14.28 15.25
N TYR A 105 13.81 14.14 15.11
CA TYR A 105 14.42 12.97 14.46
C TYR A 105 14.07 11.65 15.16
N ARG A 106 14.00 11.65 16.51
CA ARG A 106 13.53 10.47 17.27
C ARG A 106 12.08 10.11 16.95
N THR A 107 11.21 11.12 16.82
CA THR A 107 9.81 10.92 16.46
C THR A 107 9.69 10.33 15.06
N TRP A 108 10.40 10.92 14.09
CA TRP A 108 10.47 10.41 12.72
C TRP A 108 10.93 8.96 12.67
N LYS A 109 12.09 8.65 13.26
CA LYS A 109 12.66 7.30 13.24
C LYS A 109 11.72 6.28 13.89
N LYS A 110 11.04 6.67 14.97
CA LYS A 110 10.03 5.83 15.60
C LYS A 110 8.83 5.60 14.68
N SER A 111 8.28 6.65 14.06
CA SER A 111 7.16 6.50 13.12
C SER A 111 7.50 5.56 11.96
N MET A 112 8.68 5.73 11.36
CA MET A 112 9.17 4.85 10.29
C MET A 112 9.25 3.39 10.72
N TYR A 113 9.78 3.14 11.90
CA TYR A 113 9.88 1.81 12.47
C TYR A 113 8.50 1.21 12.73
N ASP A 114 7.61 1.95 13.38
CA ASP A 114 6.26 1.50 13.74
C ASP A 114 5.42 1.16 12.49
N ILE A 115 5.51 1.97 11.43
CA ILE A 115 4.88 1.70 10.13
C ILE A 115 5.44 0.40 9.53
N GLY A 116 6.76 0.27 9.46
CA GLY A 116 7.41 -0.91 8.89
C GLY A 116 7.05 -2.20 9.63
N VAL A 117 6.98 -2.15 10.97
CA VAL A 117 6.53 -3.28 11.80
C VAL A 117 5.08 -3.64 11.51
N ALA A 118 4.19 -2.65 11.44
CA ALA A 118 2.76 -2.89 11.19
C ALA A 118 2.55 -3.58 9.83
N LEU A 119 3.15 -3.06 8.76
CA LEU A 119 3.03 -3.63 7.42
C LEU A 119 3.64 -5.04 7.33
N SER A 120 4.84 -5.24 7.89
CA SER A 120 5.49 -6.55 7.88
C SER A 120 4.71 -7.59 8.67
N SER A 121 4.11 -7.19 9.79
CA SER A 121 3.26 -8.09 10.60
C SER A 121 2.00 -8.48 9.82
N THR A 122 1.38 -7.52 9.14
CA THR A 122 0.24 -7.76 8.25
C THR A 122 0.59 -8.73 7.11
N ASP A 123 1.76 -8.58 6.47
CA ASP A 123 2.22 -9.49 5.42
C ASP A 123 2.31 -10.93 5.93
N VAL A 124 2.98 -11.13 7.07
CA VAL A 124 3.21 -12.44 7.66
C VAL A 124 1.88 -13.08 8.06
N GLU A 125 1.01 -12.34 8.74
CA GLU A 125 -0.29 -12.85 9.20
C GLU A 125 -1.16 -13.29 8.03
N ASN A 126 -1.28 -12.46 6.98
CA ASN A 126 -2.13 -12.79 5.84
C ASN A 126 -1.53 -13.87 4.94
N THR A 127 -0.20 -13.95 4.84
CA THR A 127 0.47 -15.06 4.16
C THR A 127 0.16 -16.39 4.83
N LEU A 128 0.25 -16.44 6.16
CA LEU A 128 -0.08 -17.65 6.92
C LEU A 128 -1.55 -18.04 6.76
N LYS A 129 -2.46 -17.05 6.81
CA LYS A 129 -3.90 -17.26 6.56
C LYS A 129 -4.15 -17.82 5.16
N PHE A 130 -3.56 -17.22 4.14
CA PHE A 130 -3.70 -17.69 2.76
C PHE A 130 -3.17 -19.11 2.59
N PHE A 131 -2.00 -19.42 3.15
CA PHE A 131 -1.43 -20.77 3.05
C PHE A 131 -2.27 -21.81 3.80
N SER A 132 -2.92 -21.43 4.91
CA SER A 132 -3.91 -22.30 5.57
C SER A 132 -5.08 -22.58 4.64
N LEU A 133 -5.67 -21.56 3.99
CA LEU A 133 -6.77 -21.74 3.04
C LEU A 133 -6.40 -22.71 1.91
N ILE A 134 -5.18 -22.59 1.37
CA ILE A 134 -4.69 -23.52 0.37
C ILE A 134 -4.67 -24.94 0.94
N LYS A 135 -4.03 -25.15 2.10
CA LYS A 135 -3.87 -26.46 2.75
C LYS A 135 -5.21 -27.12 3.09
N ASP A 136 -6.17 -26.32 3.53
CA ASP A 136 -7.50 -26.77 3.94
C ASP A 136 -8.43 -27.07 2.75
N GLY A 137 -7.94 -26.88 1.52
CA GLY A 137 -8.67 -27.23 0.31
C GLY A 137 -9.73 -26.21 -0.09
N ALA A 138 -9.55 -24.93 0.26
CA ALA A 138 -10.48 -23.85 -0.09
C ALA A 138 -10.85 -23.83 -1.58
N THR A 139 -12.03 -23.31 -1.89
CA THR A 139 -12.49 -23.12 -3.26
C THR A 139 -11.74 -21.96 -3.94
N ILE A 140 -11.80 -21.92 -5.27
CA ILE A 140 -11.22 -20.82 -6.06
C ILE A 140 -11.84 -19.48 -5.64
N ASP A 141 -13.15 -19.46 -5.41
CA ASP A 141 -13.87 -18.25 -5.04
C ASP A 141 -13.47 -17.76 -3.64
N GLU A 142 -13.26 -18.65 -2.68
CA GLU A 142 -12.73 -18.28 -1.36
C GLU A 142 -11.33 -17.66 -1.45
N MET A 143 -10.44 -18.26 -2.25
CA MET A 143 -9.09 -17.72 -2.46
C MET A 143 -9.12 -16.37 -3.19
N ARG A 144 -9.96 -16.23 -4.22
CA ARG A 144 -10.15 -14.98 -4.97
C ARG A 144 -10.67 -13.87 -4.05
N ASN A 145 -11.70 -14.17 -3.25
CA ASN A 145 -12.28 -13.24 -2.31
C ASN A 145 -11.28 -12.82 -1.22
N PHE A 146 -10.45 -13.76 -0.74
CA PHE A 146 -9.38 -13.46 0.19
C PHE A 146 -8.36 -12.48 -0.41
N ILE A 147 -7.90 -12.74 -1.64
CA ILE A 147 -6.92 -11.88 -2.33
C ILE A 147 -7.48 -10.46 -2.51
N TYR A 148 -8.72 -10.31 -3.00
CA TYR A 148 -9.32 -8.99 -3.16
C TYR A 148 -9.49 -8.26 -1.82
N SER A 149 -9.99 -8.97 -0.81
CA SER A 149 -10.13 -8.40 0.53
C SER A 149 -8.80 -7.94 1.11
N PHE A 150 -7.71 -8.70 0.86
CA PHE A 150 -6.37 -8.35 1.29
C PHE A 150 -5.85 -7.09 0.59
N VAL A 151 -5.99 -6.98 -0.73
CA VAL A 151 -5.53 -5.82 -1.50
C VAL A 151 -6.25 -4.54 -1.04
N ASP A 152 -7.56 -4.61 -0.84
CA ASP A 152 -8.36 -3.49 -0.34
C ASP A 152 -7.94 -3.10 1.08
N TYR A 153 -7.86 -4.09 1.98
CA TYR A 153 -7.42 -3.89 3.36
C TYR A 153 -6.03 -3.25 3.44
N TYR A 154 -5.08 -3.74 2.66
CA TYR A 154 -3.70 -3.25 2.67
C TYR A 154 -3.64 -1.79 2.16
N SER A 155 -4.45 -1.45 1.17
CA SER A 155 -4.57 -0.08 0.66
C SER A 155 -5.09 0.88 1.74
N THR A 156 -6.14 0.48 2.47
CA THR A 156 -6.65 1.26 3.61
C THR A 156 -5.62 1.35 4.74
N LEU A 157 -4.94 0.25 5.08
CA LEU A 157 -3.93 0.20 6.14
C LEU A 157 -2.79 1.20 5.89
N LYS A 158 -2.31 1.31 4.63
CA LYS A 158 -1.28 2.30 4.27
C LYS A 158 -1.73 3.73 4.58
N ILE A 159 -2.93 4.09 4.15
CA ILE A 159 -3.52 5.43 4.36
C ILE A 159 -3.69 5.72 5.86
N ASP A 160 -4.22 4.76 6.61
CA ASP A 160 -4.45 4.91 8.05
C ASP A 160 -3.13 5.08 8.81
N LEU A 161 -2.11 4.29 8.48
CA LEU A 161 -0.78 4.41 9.08
C LEU A 161 -0.15 5.77 8.76
N PHE A 162 -0.23 6.22 7.51
CA PHE A 162 0.26 7.55 7.12
C PHE A 162 -0.42 8.65 7.95
N ASN A 163 -1.75 8.69 7.97
CA ASN A 163 -2.52 9.70 8.70
C ASN A 163 -2.26 9.66 10.21
N LYS A 164 -2.17 8.47 10.79
CA LYS A 164 -1.84 8.28 12.20
C LYS A 164 -0.49 8.88 12.55
N HIS A 165 0.54 8.61 11.75
CA HIS A 165 1.89 9.10 12.04
C HIS A 165 2.08 10.58 11.72
N MET A 166 1.37 11.11 10.73
CA MET A 166 1.19 12.56 10.52
C MET A 166 0.65 13.22 11.80
N ASN A 167 -0.48 12.73 12.31
CA ASN A 167 -1.11 13.29 13.52
C ASN A 167 -0.20 13.21 14.76
N ILE A 168 0.49 12.09 14.98
CA ILE A 168 1.45 11.93 16.09
C ILE A 168 2.55 12.99 15.99
N PHE A 169 3.04 13.25 14.78
CA PHE A 169 4.08 14.27 14.56
C PHE A 169 3.54 15.67 14.87
N THR A 170 2.39 16.04 14.29
CA THR A 170 1.75 17.34 14.50
C THR A 170 1.42 17.60 15.97
N GLU A 171 0.87 16.61 16.69
CA GLU A 171 0.55 16.74 18.12
C GLU A 171 1.83 16.97 18.95
N ARG A 172 2.89 16.20 18.70
CA ARG A 172 4.18 16.37 19.38
C ARG A 172 4.76 17.75 19.14
N MET A 173 4.59 18.28 17.93
CA MET A 173 5.05 19.62 17.56
C MET A 173 4.25 20.74 18.22
N ASN A 174 2.94 20.58 18.36
CA ASN A 174 2.07 21.57 18.99
C ASN A 174 2.17 21.59 20.53
N ASN A 175 2.60 20.48 21.15
CA ASN A 175 2.68 20.33 22.60
C ASN A 175 4.10 20.01 23.13
N PRO A 176 5.05 20.97 23.11
CA PRO A 176 6.43 20.79 23.59
C PRO A 176 6.54 20.39 25.08
N LYS A 177 5.53 20.69 25.88
CA LYS A 177 5.61 20.57 27.36
C LYS A 177 5.56 19.14 27.87
N ARG A 178 5.20 18.15 27.03
CA ARG A 178 5.27 16.71 27.39
C ARG A 178 6.69 16.13 27.33
N LEU A 179 7.72 16.95 27.07
CA LEU A 179 9.13 16.55 26.93
C LEU A 179 9.86 16.35 28.27
N ILE A 180 9.28 15.61 29.22
CA ILE A 180 10.03 15.02 30.32
C ILE A 180 9.80 13.51 30.27
N ILE A 181 10.74 12.82 29.64
CA ILE A 181 11.02 11.39 29.89
C ILE A 181 12.51 11.33 30.17
#